data_AF-A0A379FFJ8-F1
#
_entry.id   AF-A0A379FFJ8-F1
#
_cell.length_a   1.000
_cell.length_b   1.000
_cell.length_c   1.000
_cell.angle_alpha   90.00
_cell.angle_beta   90.00
_cell.angle_gamma   90.00
#
_symmetry.space_group_name_H-M   'P 1'
#
loop_
_entity.id
_entity.type
_entity.pdbx_description
1 polymer ?
#
loop_
_entity_poly.entity_id
_entity_poly.type
_entity_poly.pdbx_seq_one_letter_code
_entity_poly.pdbx_strand_id
1 'polypeptide(L)'
;MAFDADGNVLDIKQAISAVRRITIESTRSAEHENADFSAKRSVLENVEARSKDIMPATFQFTCTPYDELKERSIKLRYSVLTGDDIPVLVLRIIQLEKLEEQIAQEFRDMLCNEFNESKIETFIGKFSALINRTNATNLVAFVNCVERIMSYIATATNKHFYYLDVRIEDIDIQDIATGLANECRFNGQIDNFYSVAQHSVYASYLVAPEFALEALLHDASEAYVKDLPSPLKKLLPEYKLIELRVEKMIRKKFGLPENISDEVHFADLVMLATEKRDLDIDAGSNWLMLEGIPASDFAVTPLTPRQAKSLFLRRFNELYKEKKG
;
A
#
# COMPACT_ATOMS: atom_id res chain seq x y z
N MET A 1 24.95 14.12 -8.83
CA MET A 1 25.14 15.23 -9.79
C MET A 1 23.83 15.49 -10.52
N ALA A 2 23.57 16.73 -10.94
CA ALA A 2 22.42 17.07 -11.77
C ALA A 2 22.94 17.60 -13.12
N PHE A 3 22.19 17.38 -14.19
CA PHE A 3 22.53 17.85 -15.53
C PHE A 3 21.34 18.52 -16.19
N ASP A 4 21.59 19.57 -16.97
CA ASP A 4 20.59 20.21 -17.81
C ASP A 4 20.29 19.38 -19.09
N ALA A 5 19.42 19.91 -19.96
CA ALA A 5 19.04 19.27 -21.22
C ALA A 5 20.21 19.15 -22.22
N ASP A 6 21.20 20.04 -22.14
CA ASP A 6 22.39 20.08 -22.98
C ASP A 6 23.55 19.24 -22.42
N GLY A 7 23.36 18.66 -21.22
CA GLY A 7 24.33 17.79 -20.56
C GLY A 7 25.37 18.53 -19.70
N ASN A 8 25.19 19.82 -19.43
CA ASN A 8 26.06 20.57 -18.53
C ASN A 8 25.78 20.23 -17.08
N VAL A 9 26.82 20.22 -16.26
CA VAL A 9 26.72 19.93 -14.81
C VAL A 9 26.07 21.10 -14.09
N LEU A 10 24.97 20.81 -13.38
CA LEU A 10 24.29 21.73 -12.48
C LEU A 10 24.71 21.49 -11.03
N ASP A 11 24.82 22.56 -10.25
CA ASP A 11 24.95 22.44 -8.80
C ASP A 11 23.69 21.77 -8.22
N ILE A 12 23.91 20.77 -7.36
CA ILE A 12 22.81 19.94 -6.86
C ILE A 12 21.85 20.73 -5.96
N LYS A 13 22.35 21.73 -5.23
CA LYS A 13 21.50 22.57 -4.37
C LYS A 13 20.66 23.52 -5.22
N GLN A 14 21.22 24.04 -6.30
CA GLN A 14 20.49 24.85 -7.28
C GLN A 14 19.41 24.03 -7.99
N ALA A 15 19.73 22.83 -8.46
CA ALA A 15 18.78 21.92 -9.09
C ALA A 15 17.62 21.54 -8.16
N ILE A 16 17.91 21.19 -6.90
CA ILE A 16 16.88 20.88 -5.89
C ILE A 16 16.02 22.13 -5.59
N SER A 17 16.63 23.31 -5.51
CA SER A 17 15.92 24.56 -5.25
C SER A 17 15.00 24.95 -6.41
N ALA A 18 15.42 24.71 -7.66
CA ALA A 18 14.60 24.92 -8.85
C ALA A 18 13.37 24.00 -8.85
N VAL A 19 13.56 22.69 -8.60
CA VAL A 19 12.46 21.72 -8.50
C VAL A 19 11.48 22.10 -7.39
N ARG A 20 11.97 22.44 -6.19
CA ARG A 20 11.13 22.86 -5.06
C ARG A 20 10.32 24.12 -5.35
N ARG A 21 10.88 25.08 -6.10
CA ARG A 21 10.18 26.32 -6.45
C ARG A 21 8.97 26.06 -7.34
N ILE A 22 9.09 25.16 -8.32
CA ILE A 22 7.97 24.74 -9.18
C ILE A 22 6.85 24.11 -8.36
N THR A 23 7.20 23.23 -7.41
CA THR A 23 6.21 22.59 -6.51
C THR A 23 5.46 23.63 -5.66
N ILE A 24 6.15 24.68 -5.20
CA ILE A 24 5.53 25.75 -4.39
C ILE A 24 4.65 26.66 -5.26
N GLU A 25 5.09 27.05 -6.46
CA GLU A 25 4.30 27.89 -7.37
C GLU A 25 3.05 27.19 -7.88
N SER A 26 3.13 25.88 -8.16
CA SER A 26 1.96 25.07 -8.51
C SER A 26 0.97 24.94 -7.35
N THR A 27 1.44 24.72 -6.12
CA THR A 27 0.58 24.67 -4.92
C THR A 27 -0.15 26.01 -4.70
N ARG A 28 0.56 27.15 -4.82
CA ARG A 28 -0.05 28.50 -4.70
C ARG A 28 -1.07 28.79 -5.79
N SER A 29 -0.87 28.25 -6.99
CA SER A 29 -1.81 28.43 -8.11
C SER A 29 -3.10 27.64 -7.88
N ALA A 30 -3.01 26.41 -7.37
CA ALA A 30 -4.17 25.61 -6.98
C ALA A 30 -5.00 26.26 -5.84
N GLU A 31 -4.35 26.93 -4.88
CA GLU A 31 -5.05 27.70 -3.84
C GLU A 31 -5.77 28.94 -4.38
N HIS A 32 -5.26 29.55 -5.45
CA HIS A 32 -5.85 30.74 -6.07
C HIS A 32 -6.96 30.44 -7.11
N GLU A 33 -6.99 29.24 -7.70
CA GLU A 33 -8.01 28.86 -8.70
C GLU A 33 -9.41 28.62 -8.13
N ASN A 34 -9.55 28.46 -6.81
CA ASN A 34 -10.85 28.29 -6.14
C ASN A 34 -11.73 29.56 -6.12
N ALA A 35 -11.31 30.67 -6.76
CA ALA A 35 -12.06 31.94 -6.72
C ALA A 35 -12.34 32.60 -8.09
N ASP A 36 -11.78 32.15 -9.22
CA ASP A 36 -12.09 32.82 -10.50
C ASP A 36 -11.85 31.97 -11.75
N PHE A 37 -12.93 31.67 -12.49
CA PHE A 37 -12.96 30.67 -13.57
C PHE A 37 -12.59 31.19 -14.97
N SER A 38 -12.12 32.45 -15.12
CA SER A 38 -11.90 33.07 -16.44
C SER A 38 -10.44 33.10 -16.94
N ALA A 39 -9.47 32.70 -16.11
CA ALA A 39 -8.04 32.89 -16.41
C ALA A 39 -7.29 31.61 -16.83
N LYS A 40 -7.98 30.57 -17.30
CA LYS A 40 -7.41 29.24 -17.65
C LYS A 40 -6.31 29.22 -18.73
N ARG A 41 -5.89 30.36 -19.29
CA ARG A 41 -4.96 30.38 -20.43
C ARG A 41 -3.73 31.27 -20.28
N SER A 42 -3.68 32.20 -19.31
CA SER A 42 -2.58 33.19 -19.21
C SER A 42 -1.55 32.90 -18.13
N VAL A 43 -1.84 32.01 -17.17
CA VAL A 43 -0.95 31.78 -16.02
C VAL A 43 0.16 30.78 -16.37
N LEU A 44 -0.13 29.71 -17.11
CA LEU A 44 0.88 28.73 -17.52
C LEU A 44 1.89 29.26 -18.55
N GLU A 45 1.45 30.09 -19.50
CA GLU A 45 2.34 30.81 -20.44
C GLU A 45 3.30 31.77 -19.69
N ASN A 46 2.88 32.25 -18.50
CA ASN A 46 3.74 33.04 -17.62
C ASN A 46 4.73 32.20 -16.79
N VAL A 47 4.44 30.92 -16.50
CA VAL A 47 5.35 30.02 -15.77
C VAL A 47 6.50 29.59 -16.68
N GLU A 48 6.24 29.28 -17.96
CA GLU A 48 7.30 28.97 -18.94
C GLU A 48 8.25 30.16 -19.18
N ALA A 49 7.77 31.40 -19.01
CA ALA A 49 8.54 32.61 -19.29
C ALA A 49 9.32 33.18 -18.08
N ARG A 50 9.20 32.62 -16.87
CA ARG A 50 9.80 33.23 -15.65
C ARG A 50 10.74 32.35 -14.82
N SER A 51 11.07 31.13 -15.21
CA SER A 51 12.21 30.44 -14.57
C SER A 51 13.52 30.85 -15.25
N LYS A 52 14.22 31.84 -14.68
CA LYS A 52 15.63 32.14 -15.01
C LYS A 52 16.61 31.02 -14.61
N ASP A 53 16.11 29.97 -13.96
CA ASP A 53 16.91 28.86 -13.47
C ASP A 53 16.83 27.67 -14.43
N ILE A 54 17.99 27.15 -14.83
CA ILE A 54 18.12 26.01 -15.75
C ILE A 54 17.57 24.75 -15.06
N MET A 55 16.62 24.08 -15.72
CA MET A 55 15.99 22.87 -15.18
C MET A 55 16.91 21.64 -15.31
N PRO A 56 17.00 20.79 -14.28
CA PRO A 56 17.71 19.53 -14.41
C PRO A 56 16.89 18.56 -15.27
N ALA A 57 17.48 18.09 -16.38
CA ALA A 57 16.91 17.03 -17.19
C ALA A 57 17.23 15.64 -16.63
N THR A 58 18.40 15.48 -15.99
CA THR A 58 18.81 14.21 -15.38
C THR A 58 19.52 14.39 -14.04
N PHE A 59 19.30 13.43 -13.15
CA PHE A 59 20.08 13.25 -11.94
C PHE A 59 20.95 12.01 -12.09
N GLN A 60 22.14 12.03 -11.50
CA GLN A 60 23.07 10.90 -11.50
C GLN A 60 23.56 10.68 -10.08
N PHE A 61 23.48 9.43 -9.62
CA PHE A 61 24.08 8.99 -8.38
C PHE A 61 24.98 7.79 -8.64
N THR A 62 25.91 7.54 -7.72
CA THR A 62 26.72 6.33 -7.72
C THR A 62 26.31 5.48 -6.51
N CYS A 63 26.18 4.19 -6.73
CA CYS A 63 25.95 3.24 -5.64
C CYS A 63 26.53 1.88 -6.00
N THR A 64 26.85 1.11 -4.97
CA THR A 64 27.14 -0.31 -5.10
C THR A 64 25.81 -1.06 -4.99
N PRO A 65 25.32 -1.72 -6.06
CA PRO A 65 23.96 -2.30 -6.06
C PRO A 65 23.81 -3.47 -5.09
N TYR A 66 24.85 -4.29 -4.95
CA TYR A 66 24.95 -5.39 -3.98
C TYR A 66 26.39 -5.47 -3.47
N ASP A 67 26.59 -6.01 -2.28
CA ASP A 67 27.93 -6.26 -1.75
C ASP A 67 28.75 -7.11 -2.73
N GLU A 68 30.04 -6.79 -2.84
CA GLU A 68 31.03 -7.39 -3.76
C GLU A 68 30.88 -7.06 -5.26
N LEU A 69 29.80 -6.40 -5.69
CA LEU A 69 29.68 -5.89 -7.06
C LEU A 69 30.38 -4.54 -7.25
N LYS A 70 30.67 -4.18 -8.50
CA LYS A 70 31.27 -2.87 -8.82
C LYS A 70 30.30 -1.72 -8.55
N GLU A 71 30.86 -0.59 -8.11
CA GLU A 71 30.12 0.68 -8.04
C GLU A 71 29.61 1.06 -9.43
N ARG A 72 28.35 1.48 -9.51
CA ARG A 72 27.70 1.86 -10.76
C ARG A 72 27.12 3.24 -10.67
N SER A 73 27.14 3.93 -11.81
CA SER A 73 26.50 5.24 -11.93
C SER A 73 25.13 5.11 -12.59
N ILE A 74 24.09 5.46 -11.84
CA ILE A 74 22.70 5.36 -12.26
C ILE A 74 22.20 6.77 -12.61
N LYS A 75 21.70 6.91 -13.84
CA LYS A 75 21.09 8.15 -14.32
C LYS A 75 19.57 8.05 -14.24
N LEU A 76 18.96 9.04 -13.61
CA LEU A 76 17.52 9.25 -13.51
C LEU A 76 17.13 10.39 -14.44
N ARG A 77 16.18 10.15 -15.34
CA ARG A 77 15.51 11.21 -16.10
C ARG A 77 14.44 11.85 -15.23
N TYR A 78 14.45 13.17 -15.17
CA TYR A 78 13.40 13.97 -14.54
C TYR A 78 12.37 14.37 -15.60
N SER A 79 11.10 14.29 -15.26
CA SER A 79 10.00 14.73 -16.11
C SER A 79 8.87 15.29 -15.26
N VAL A 80 8.24 16.36 -15.72
CA VAL A 80 7.04 16.94 -15.10
C VAL A 80 5.87 16.54 -15.97
N LEU A 81 4.89 15.83 -15.38
CA LEU A 81 3.64 15.51 -16.04
C LEU A 81 2.58 16.53 -15.62
N THR A 82 1.94 17.18 -16.60
CA THR A 82 0.96 18.25 -16.42
C THR A 82 -0.44 17.83 -16.90
N GLY A 83 -0.83 16.59 -16.62
CA GLY A 83 -2.09 16.00 -17.10
C GLY A 83 -3.33 16.32 -16.25
N ASP A 84 -3.14 16.60 -14.96
CA ASP A 84 -4.19 16.87 -13.98
C ASP A 84 -3.87 18.18 -13.23
N ASP A 85 -4.83 18.71 -12.45
CA ASP A 85 -4.74 19.99 -11.70
C ASP A 85 -3.54 20.10 -10.73
N ILE A 86 -2.74 19.03 -10.57
CA ILE A 86 -1.51 18.99 -9.76
C ILE A 86 -0.36 18.43 -10.62
N PRO A 87 0.77 19.15 -10.78
CA PRO A 87 1.90 18.63 -11.53
C PRO A 87 2.57 17.45 -10.80
N VAL A 88 2.70 16.33 -11.49
CA VAL A 88 3.34 15.13 -10.96
C VAL A 88 4.80 15.10 -11.42
N LEU A 89 5.71 15.06 -10.45
CA LEU A 89 7.14 14.90 -10.70
C LEU A 89 7.46 13.41 -10.85
N VAL A 90 8.00 13.02 -12.00
CA VAL A 90 8.35 11.63 -12.31
C VAL A 90 9.86 11.52 -12.51
N LEU A 91 10.47 10.58 -11.77
CA LEU A 91 11.85 10.16 -11.95
C LEU A 91 11.87 8.75 -12.57
N ARG A 92 12.63 8.57 -13.64
CA ARG A 92 12.77 7.26 -14.31
C ARG A 92 14.24 6.91 -14.51
N ILE A 93 14.65 5.71 -14.12
CA ILE A 93 16.00 5.20 -14.41
C ILE A 93 16.16 5.05 -15.92
N ILE A 94 17.23 5.61 -16.46
CA ILE A 94 17.58 5.51 -17.88
C ILE A 94 18.18 4.11 -18.12
N GLN A 95 17.62 3.38 -19.08
CA GLN A 95 18.09 2.04 -19.47
C GLN A 95 18.10 1.02 -18.31
N LEU A 96 17.05 1.02 -17.48
CA LEU A 96 16.93 0.11 -16.34
C LEU A 96 17.16 -1.36 -16.71
N GLU A 97 16.53 -1.86 -17.77
CA GLU A 97 16.66 -3.26 -18.22
C GLU A 97 18.11 -3.63 -18.55
N LYS A 98 18.84 -2.73 -19.22
CA LYS A 98 20.25 -2.93 -19.55
C LYS A 98 21.12 -2.93 -18.29
N LEU A 99 20.80 -2.08 -17.31
CA LEU A 99 21.50 -2.03 -16.03
C LEU A 99 21.28 -3.34 -15.25
N GLU A 100 20.05 -3.82 -15.18
CA GLU A 100 19.69 -5.10 -14.56
C GLU A 100 20.41 -6.27 -15.22
N GLU A 101 20.42 -6.34 -16.55
CA GLU A 101 21.11 -7.39 -17.31
C GLU A 101 22.61 -7.39 -17.04
N GLN A 102 23.25 -6.21 -17.03
CA GLN A 102 24.68 -6.11 -16.73
C GLN A 102 25.02 -6.49 -15.29
N ILE A 103 24.13 -6.22 -14.32
CA ILE A 103 24.31 -6.63 -12.92
C ILE A 103 24.17 -8.15 -12.81
N ALA A 104 23.15 -8.73 -13.45
CA ALA A 104 22.94 -10.18 -13.46
C ALA A 104 24.11 -10.93 -14.11
N GLN A 105 24.66 -10.36 -15.18
CA GLN A 105 25.81 -10.91 -15.88
C GLN A 105 27.08 -10.88 -15.02
N GLU A 106 27.36 -9.75 -14.36
CA GLU A 106 28.50 -9.62 -13.44
C GLU A 106 28.41 -10.61 -12.28
N PHE A 107 27.22 -10.70 -11.66
CA PHE A 107 26.98 -11.61 -10.55
C PHE A 107 27.11 -13.08 -10.96
N ARG A 108 26.60 -13.44 -12.15
CA ARG A 108 26.76 -14.80 -12.71
C ARG A 108 28.24 -15.15 -12.86
N ASP A 109 29.03 -14.24 -13.43
CA ASP A 109 30.44 -14.51 -13.70
C ASP A 109 31.23 -14.66 -12.40
N MET A 110 30.91 -13.87 -11.36
CA MET A 110 31.48 -14.05 -10.01
C MET A 110 31.17 -15.43 -9.44
N LEU A 111 29.93 -15.89 -9.57
CA LEU A 111 29.54 -17.21 -9.06
C LEU A 111 30.14 -18.36 -9.86
N CYS A 112 30.23 -18.24 -11.18
CA CYS A 112 30.95 -19.22 -11.99
C CYS A 112 32.42 -19.34 -11.55
N ASN A 113 33.07 -18.22 -11.25
CA ASN A 113 34.45 -18.21 -10.77
C ASN A 113 34.60 -18.84 -9.38
N GLU A 114 33.68 -18.59 -8.46
CA GLU A 114 33.75 -19.14 -7.10
C GLU A 114 33.47 -20.66 -7.06
N PHE A 115 32.60 -21.14 -7.94
CA PHE A 115 32.19 -22.55 -8.03
C PHE A 115 32.90 -23.34 -9.13
N ASN A 116 34.15 -22.97 -9.49
CA ASN A 116 34.93 -23.58 -10.58
C ASN A 116 35.04 -25.12 -10.55
N GLU A 117 34.92 -25.76 -9.38
CA GLU A 117 34.99 -27.23 -9.24
C GLU A 117 33.63 -27.93 -9.41
N SER A 118 32.53 -27.18 -9.45
CA SER A 118 31.17 -27.70 -9.54
C SER A 118 30.59 -27.43 -10.93
N LYS A 119 30.10 -28.45 -11.63
CA LYS A 119 29.34 -28.27 -12.89
C LYS A 119 27.97 -27.65 -12.60
N ILE A 120 27.95 -26.37 -12.24
CA ILE A 120 26.72 -25.60 -12.00
C ILE A 120 26.38 -24.88 -13.30
N GLU A 121 25.26 -25.27 -13.92
CA GLU A 121 24.69 -24.51 -15.03
C GLU A 121 24.04 -23.24 -14.48
N THR A 122 24.47 -22.07 -14.96
CA THR A 122 23.97 -20.77 -14.53
C THR A 122 23.12 -20.16 -15.64
N PHE A 123 21.91 -19.72 -15.30
CA PHE A 123 20.95 -19.14 -16.25
C PHE A 123 20.51 -17.75 -15.78
N ILE A 124 20.38 -16.81 -16.72
CA ILE A 124 19.85 -15.46 -16.48
C ILE A 124 18.46 -15.39 -17.10
N GLY A 125 17.42 -15.10 -16.32
CA GLY A 125 16.04 -14.99 -16.82
C GLY A 125 14.99 -14.83 -15.73
N LYS A 126 13.73 -14.59 -16.15
CA LYS A 126 12.54 -14.66 -15.28
C LYS A 126 11.97 -16.07 -15.35
N PHE A 127 12.05 -16.81 -14.25
CA PHE A 127 11.52 -18.18 -14.17
C PHE A 127 10.25 -18.22 -13.32
N SER A 128 9.20 -18.87 -13.83
CA SER A 128 8.01 -19.23 -13.05
C SER A 128 8.03 -20.74 -12.84
N ALA A 129 8.45 -21.18 -11.65
CA ALA A 129 8.47 -22.61 -11.32
C ALA A 129 7.20 -23.00 -10.54
N LEU A 130 6.37 -23.85 -11.14
CA LEU A 130 5.37 -24.65 -10.41
C LEU A 130 6.11 -25.86 -9.82
N ILE A 131 6.57 -25.77 -8.58
CA ILE A 131 7.28 -26.87 -7.93
C ILE A 131 6.28 -27.94 -7.48
N ASN A 132 6.01 -28.92 -8.33
CA ASN A 132 5.51 -30.22 -7.88
C ASN A 132 6.68 -30.99 -7.26
N ARG A 133 6.56 -31.34 -5.97
CA ARG A 133 7.55 -32.13 -5.25
C ARG A 133 7.64 -33.54 -5.84
N THR A 134 8.54 -33.79 -6.78
CA THR A 134 9.20 -35.09 -6.97
C THR A 134 10.38 -34.95 -7.92
N ASN A 135 11.55 -35.44 -7.48
CA ASN A 135 12.84 -35.53 -8.20
C ASN A 135 13.62 -34.22 -8.41
N ALA A 136 14.30 -33.78 -7.34
CA ALA A 136 15.38 -32.82 -7.42
C ALA A 136 16.61 -33.48 -8.06
N THR A 137 16.81 -33.23 -9.35
CA THR A 137 18.11 -33.37 -10.01
C THR A 137 18.70 -31.97 -10.10
N ASN A 138 19.96 -31.83 -9.66
CA ASN A 138 20.78 -30.62 -9.59
C ASN A 138 20.40 -29.51 -10.59
N LEU A 139 19.55 -28.58 -10.16
CA LEU A 139 19.26 -27.34 -10.86
C LEU A 139 19.44 -26.19 -9.86
N VAL A 140 20.51 -25.41 -10.00
CA VAL A 140 20.62 -24.12 -9.31
C VAL A 140 20.00 -23.09 -10.22
N ALA A 141 18.69 -22.91 -10.10
CA ALA A 141 18.00 -21.79 -10.72
C ALA A 141 18.32 -20.51 -9.92
N PHE A 142 18.81 -19.47 -10.60
CA PHE A 142 18.85 -18.13 -10.06
C PHE A 142 17.42 -17.61 -9.93
N VAL A 143 16.80 -17.95 -8.80
CA VAL A 143 15.79 -17.10 -8.19
C VAL A 143 16.52 -15.78 -7.87
N ASN A 144 15.83 -14.64 -7.95
CA ASN A 144 16.20 -13.49 -7.15
C ASN A 144 16.40 -13.97 -5.72
N CYS A 145 17.62 -14.38 -5.38
CA CYS A 145 18.05 -14.66 -4.03
C CYS A 145 18.29 -13.27 -3.41
N VAL A 146 17.22 -12.48 -3.33
CA VAL A 146 16.97 -11.84 -2.06
C VAL A 146 17.06 -13.00 -1.09
N GLU A 147 18.02 -12.91 -0.16
CA GLU A 147 18.16 -13.87 0.91
C GLU A 147 16.80 -14.27 1.44
N ARG A 148 16.78 -15.38 2.15
CA ARG A 148 15.67 -16.00 2.87
C ARG A 148 15.10 -15.08 3.97
N ILE A 149 14.83 -13.82 3.65
CA ILE A 149 13.93 -12.89 4.32
C ILE A 149 12.60 -13.61 4.35
N MET A 150 12.03 -13.69 5.53
CA MET A 150 10.71 -14.25 5.78
C MET A 150 9.71 -13.54 4.84
N SER A 151 9.43 -14.14 3.68
CA SER A 151 8.65 -13.55 2.58
C SER A 151 7.14 -13.71 2.78
N TYR A 152 6.76 -14.26 3.93
CA TYR A 152 5.41 -14.54 4.36
C TYR A 152 5.25 -14.23 5.84
N ILE A 153 4.02 -14.02 6.27
CA ILE A 153 3.66 -14.16 7.68
C ILE A 153 3.07 -15.54 7.93
N ALA A 154 3.37 -16.14 9.08
CA ALA A 154 2.66 -17.32 9.55
C ALA A 154 1.34 -16.87 10.18
N THR A 155 0.23 -17.49 9.76
CA THR A 155 -1.10 -17.15 10.27
C THR A 155 -1.49 -18.00 11.48
N ALA A 156 -2.63 -17.70 12.11
CA ALA A 156 -3.12 -18.43 13.27
C ALA A 156 -3.45 -19.91 12.96
N THR A 157 -3.79 -20.21 11.71
CA THR A 157 -3.98 -21.58 11.20
C THR A 157 -2.70 -22.23 10.67
N ASN A 158 -1.53 -21.59 10.88
CA ASN A 158 -0.21 -21.99 10.36
C ASN A 158 -0.12 -22.01 8.82
N LYS A 159 -0.94 -21.22 8.13
CA LYS A 159 -0.74 -20.95 6.70
C LYS A 159 0.37 -19.93 6.51
N HIS A 160 0.93 -19.90 5.31
CA HIS A 160 1.88 -18.88 4.89
C HIS A 160 1.17 -17.86 4.01
N PHE A 161 1.15 -16.61 4.43
CA PHE A 161 0.52 -15.54 3.67
C PHE A 161 1.58 -14.67 2.98
N TYR A 162 1.55 -14.60 1.65
CA TYR A 162 2.50 -13.87 0.83
C TYR A 162 1.88 -12.58 0.26
N TYR A 163 2.40 -11.42 0.64
CA TYR A 163 1.85 -10.11 0.20
C TYR A 163 1.98 -9.84 -1.31
N LEU A 164 2.98 -10.44 -1.96
CA LEU A 164 3.23 -10.28 -3.40
C LEU A 164 2.47 -11.31 -4.26
N ASP A 165 1.99 -12.40 -3.66
CA ASP A 165 1.28 -13.48 -4.33
C ASP A 165 0.11 -13.94 -3.44
N VAL A 166 -0.91 -13.08 -3.32
CA VAL A 166 -2.07 -13.35 -2.48
C VAL A 166 -2.98 -14.35 -3.19
N ARG A 167 -3.13 -15.54 -2.61
CA ARG A 167 -3.96 -16.60 -3.16
C ARG A 167 -5.23 -16.80 -2.33
N ILE A 168 -6.30 -17.24 -2.98
CA ILE A 168 -7.62 -17.41 -2.36
C ILE A 168 -7.59 -18.52 -1.31
N GLU A 169 -6.81 -19.57 -1.52
CA GLU A 169 -6.64 -20.70 -0.61
C GLU A 169 -5.99 -20.31 0.73
N ASP A 170 -5.12 -19.29 0.72
CA ASP A 170 -4.37 -18.84 1.89
C ASP A 170 -5.22 -17.96 2.82
N ILE A 171 -6.32 -17.39 2.33
CA ILE A 171 -7.26 -16.61 3.14
C ILE A 171 -8.08 -17.57 4.01
N ASP A 172 -8.18 -17.32 5.31
CA ASP A 172 -8.96 -18.14 6.23
C ASP A 172 -9.77 -17.26 7.18
N ILE A 173 -11.03 -17.62 7.43
CA ILE A 173 -11.86 -16.85 8.35
C ILE A 173 -11.35 -16.93 9.79
N GLN A 174 -10.69 -18.04 10.18
CA GLN A 174 -10.07 -18.15 11.49
C GLN A 174 -8.86 -17.22 11.62
N ASP A 175 -8.12 -17.01 10.53
CA ASP A 175 -6.99 -16.07 10.48
C ASP A 175 -7.50 -14.64 10.53
N ILE A 176 -8.51 -14.30 9.72
CA ILE A 176 -9.16 -12.97 9.73
C ILE A 176 -9.66 -12.66 11.15
N ALA A 177 -10.47 -13.54 11.74
CA ALA A 177 -11.02 -13.33 13.07
C ALA A 177 -9.93 -13.22 14.15
N THR A 178 -8.79 -13.90 13.99
CA THR A 178 -7.66 -13.77 14.93
C THR A 178 -6.92 -12.46 14.74
N GLY A 179 -6.63 -12.07 13.50
CA GLY A 179 -5.98 -10.80 13.19
C GLY A 179 -6.80 -9.62 13.68
N LEU A 180 -8.05 -9.51 13.21
CA LEU A 180 -8.94 -8.38 13.57
C LEU A 180 -9.21 -8.28 15.07
N ALA A 181 -9.27 -9.40 15.79
CA ALA A 181 -9.54 -9.37 17.23
C ALA A 181 -8.34 -8.91 18.06
N ASN A 182 -7.12 -8.98 17.52
CA ASN A 182 -5.91 -8.46 18.14
C ASN A 182 -5.46 -7.13 17.53
N GLU A 183 -6.13 -6.68 16.47
CA GLU A 183 -5.88 -5.38 15.84
C GLU A 183 -6.63 -4.29 16.60
N CYS A 184 -5.90 -3.33 17.16
CA CYS A 184 -6.47 -2.21 17.88
C CYS A 184 -6.86 -1.09 16.93
N ARG A 185 -8.06 -0.53 17.12
CA ARG A 185 -8.43 0.73 16.47
C ARG A 185 -7.73 1.91 17.13
N PHE A 186 -7.73 3.05 16.43
CA PHE A 186 -7.16 4.31 16.89
C PHE A 186 -5.67 4.20 17.28
N ASN A 187 -4.94 3.28 16.64
CA ASN A 187 -3.54 2.99 16.93
C ASN A 187 -3.26 2.71 18.42
N GLY A 188 -4.25 2.16 19.13
CA GLY A 188 -4.17 1.85 20.56
C GLY A 188 -4.03 3.06 21.49
N GLN A 189 -4.35 4.28 21.03
CA GLN A 189 -4.26 5.51 21.83
C GLN A 189 -5.51 5.78 22.68
N ILE A 190 -6.21 4.74 23.09
CA ILE A 190 -7.43 4.79 23.92
C ILE A 190 -7.24 3.94 25.18
N ASP A 191 -7.90 4.30 26.27
CA ASP A 191 -7.68 3.70 27.59
C ASP A 191 -7.97 2.20 27.63
N ASN A 192 -9.01 1.76 26.93
CA ASN A 192 -9.43 0.36 26.87
C ASN A 192 -9.22 -0.20 25.47
N PHE A 193 -8.68 -1.41 25.38
CA PHE A 193 -8.50 -2.10 24.11
C PHE A 193 -9.82 -2.24 23.36
N TYR A 194 -9.89 -1.69 22.15
CA TYR A 194 -11.03 -1.82 21.24
C TYR A 194 -10.54 -2.33 19.88
N SER A 195 -11.12 -3.44 19.43
CA SER A 195 -10.62 -4.19 18.27
C SER A 195 -11.37 -3.89 16.99
N VAL A 196 -10.69 -4.06 15.86
CA VAL A 196 -11.31 -4.01 14.52
C VAL A 196 -12.40 -5.09 14.40
N ALA A 197 -12.22 -6.28 15.00
CA ALA A 197 -13.25 -7.32 15.00
C ALA A 197 -14.55 -6.88 15.68
N GLN A 198 -14.46 -6.15 16.80
CA GLN A 198 -15.64 -5.65 17.50
C GLN A 198 -16.35 -4.57 16.67
N HIS A 199 -15.58 -3.63 16.10
CA HIS A 199 -16.09 -2.63 15.17
C HIS A 199 -16.84 -3.26 14.00
N SER A 200 -16.22 -4.23 13.32
CA SER A 200 -16.81 -4.94 12.16
C SER A 200 -18.11 -5.66 12.52
N VAL A 201 -18.18 -6.28 13.70
CA VAL A 201 -19.43 -6.91 14.17
C VAL A 201 -20.53 -5.87 14.35
N TYR A 202 -20.23 -4.75 15.00
CA TYR A 202 -21.22 -3.71 15.24
C TYR A 202 -21.68 -3.03 13.95
N ALA A 203 -20.78 -2.77 13.00
CA ALA A 203 -21.13 -2.33 11.65
C ALA A 203 -22.13 -3.29 10.97
N SER A 204 -21.94 -4.60 11.13
CA SER A 204 -22.86 -5.62 10.57
C SER A 204 -24.28 -5.63 11.14
N TYR A 205 -24.53 -4.92 12.24
CA TYR A 205 -25.87 -4.75 12.83
C TYR A 205 -26.54 -3.43 12.44
N LEU A 206 -25.81 -2.51 11.81
CA LEU A 206 -26.32 -1.20 11.38
C LEU A 206 -26.88 -1.21 9.96
N VAL A 207 -26.67 -2.30 9.21
CA VAL A 207 -27.09 -2.43 7.82
C VAL A 207 -28.20 -3.47 7.66
N ALA A 208 -28.91 -3.42 6.52
CA ALA A 208 -29.88 -4.44 6.16
C ALA A 208 -29.21 -5.82 5.97
N PRO A 209 -29.95 -6.94 6.14
CA PRO A 209 -29.38 -8.29 6.13
C PRO A 209 -28.53 -8.63 4.90
N GLU A 210 -28.89 -8.11 3.72
CA GLU A 210 -28.18 -8.29 2.46
C GLU A 210 -26.76 -7.69 2.45
N PHE A 211 -26.54 -6.64 3.23
CA PHE A 211 -25.24 -5.96 3.37
C PHE A 211 -24.44 -6.43 4.58
N ALA A 212 -25.07 -7.15 5.51
CA ALA A 212 -24.46 -7.49 6.80
C ALA A 212 -23.16 -8.29 6.68
N LEU A 213 -23.07 -9.22 5.72
CA LEU A 213 -21.83 -9.97 5.49
C LEU A 213 -20.71 -9.08 4.94
N GLU A 214 -21.05 -8.14 4.06
CA GLU A 214 -20.09 -7.17 3.53
C GLU A 214 -19.60 -6.25 4.65
N ALA A 215 -20.51 -5.70 5.47
CA ALA A 215 -20.17 -4.89 6.62
C ALA A 215 -19.32 -5.63 7.66
N LEU A 216 -19.54 -6.93 7.86
CA LEU A 216 -18.67 -7.72 8.75
C LEU A 216 -17.24 -7.89 8.20
N LEU A 217 -17.06 -7.88 6.89
CA LEU A 217 -15.80 -8.20 6.23
C LEU A 217 -15.12 -7.00 5.56
N HIS A 218 -15.64 -5.78 5.73
CA HIS A 218 -15.12 -4.60 5.02
C HIS A 218 -13.66 -4.29 5.38
N ASP A 219 -13.29 -4.43 6.67
CA ASP A 219 -11.92 -4.27 7.18
C ASP A 219 -11.11 -5.58 7.21
N ALA A 220 -11.59 -6.66 6.57
CA ALA A 220 -10.97 -7.98 6.72
C ALA A 220 -9.52 -8.06 6.21
N SER A 221 -9.10 -7.15 5.32
CA SER A 221 -7.71 -7.04 4.86
C SER A 221 -6.74 -6.72 6.00
N GLU A 222 -7.18 -5.95 7.00
CA GLU A 222 -6.36 -5.47 8.11
C GLU A 222 -5.83 -6.60 8.99
N ALA A 223 -6.50 -7.76 8.98
CA ALA A 223 -6.00 -8.97 9.62
C ALA A 223 -4.64 -9.45 9.08
N TYR A 224 -4.34 -9.11 7.82
CA TYR A 224 -3.09 -9.45 7.15
C TYR A 224 -2.16 -8.25 7.00
N VAL A 225 -2.69 -7.06 6.74
CA VAL A 225 -1.89 -5.86 6.40
C VAL A 225 -1.74 -4.85 7.53
N LYS A 226 -2.38 -5.04 8.69
CA LYS A 226 -2.52 -4.08 9.81
C LYS A 226 -3.49 -2.92 9.55
N ASP A 227 -4.11 -2.40 10.61
CA ASP A 227 -4.86 -1.15 10.57
C ASP A 227 -3.88 0.02 10.67
N LEU A 228 -3.69 0.74 9.57
CA LEU A 228 -2.91 1.98 9.58
C LEU A 228 -3.85 3.19 9.69
N PRO A 229 -3.57 4.16 10.58
CA PRO A 229 -4.37 5.37 10.64
C PRO A 229 -4.49 6.06 9.29
N SER A 230 -5.70 6.54 8.96
CA SER A 230 -6.01 7.20 7.69
C SER A 230 -4.98 8.26 7.23
N PRO A 231 -4.44 9.14 8.09
CA PRO A 231 -3.40 10.09 7.70
C PRO A 231 -2.10 9.43 7.23
N LEU A 232 -1.72 8.29 7.83
CA LEU A 232 -0.53 7.54 7.43
C LEU A 232 -0.76 6.78 6.12
N LYS A 233 -1.94 6.16 5.93
CA LYS A 233 -2.30 5.49 4.67
C LYS A 233 -2.13 6.46 3.47
N LYS A 234 -2.47 7.75 3.63
CA LYS A 234 -2.31 8.78 2.58
C LYS A 234 -0.85 9.00 2.13
N LEU A 235 0.13 8.72 3.00
CA LEU A 235 1.55 8.91 2.72
C LEU A 235 2.21 7.66 2.09
N LEU A 236 1.49 6.53 1.97
CA LEU A 236 2.04 5.23 1.58
C LEU A 236 1.27 4.62 0.39
N PRO A 237 1.53 5.05 -0.86
CA PRO A 237 0.81 4.55 -2.03
C PRO A 237 1.05 3.06 -2.29
N GLU A 238 2.25 2.54 -2.03
CA GLU A 238 2.57 1.12 -2.21
C GLU A 238 1.80 0.24 -1.22
N TYR A 239 1.60 0.71 0.01
CA TYR A 239 0.79 0.03 1.01
C TYR A 239 -0.65 -0.12 0.52
N LYS A 240 -1.24 0.95 -0.02
CA LYS A 240 -2.62 0.92 -0.57
C LYS A 240 -2.75 -0.14 -1.67
N LEU A 241 -1.75 -0.29 -2.54
CA LEU A 241 -1.76 -1.31 -3.59
C LEU A 241 -1.74 -2.74 -3.02
N ILE A 242 -1.00 -2.96 -1.93
CA ILE A 242 -0.98 -4.26 -1.23
C ILE A 242 -2.33 -4.51 -0.57
N GLU A 243 -2.86 -3.54 0.19
CA GLU A 243 -4.16 -3.61 0.86
C GLU A 243 -5.29 -3.94 -0.14
N LEU A 244 -5.37 -3.21 -1.26
CA LEU A 244 -6.34 -3.46 -2.33
C LEU A 244 -6.23 -4.86 -2.93
N ARG A 245 -5.01 -5.40 -3.07
CA ARG A 245 -4.79 -6.77 -3.56
C ARG A 245 -5.37 -7.79 -2.59
N VAL A 246 -5.14 -7.61 -1.30
CA VAL A 246 -5.66 -8.49 -0.24
C VAL A 246 -7.18 -8.39 -0.19
N GLU A 247 -7.73 -7.18 -0.15
CA GLU A 247 -9.17 -6.92 -0.13
C GLU A 247 -9.87 -7.59 -1.30
N LYS A 248 -9.36 -7.43 -2.53
CA LYS A 248 -9.93 -8.06 -3.73
C LYS A 248 -10.00 -9.58 -3.62
N MET A 249 -8.96 -10.22 -3.06
CA MET A 249 -8.96 -11.68 -2.89
C MET A 249 -9.92 -12.14 -1.79
N ILE A 250 -10.06 -11.37 -0.71
CA ILE A 250 -11.04 -11.62 0.35
C ILE A 250 -12.46 -11.49 -0.21
N ARG A 251 -12.77 -10.39 -0.91
CA ARG A 251 -14.07 -10.16 -1.56
C ARG A 251 -14.42 -11.31 -2.49
N LYS A 252 -13.47 -11.74 -3.34
CA LYS A 252 -13.66 -12.89 -4.23
C LYS A 252 -13.91 -14.20 -3.45
N LYS A 253 -13.20 -14.45 -2.35
CA LYS A 253 -13.37 -15.67 -1.55
C LYS A 253 -14.77 -15.80 -0.93
N PHE A 254 -15.32 -14.70 -0.44
CA PHE A 254 -16.61 -14.68 0.25
C PHE A 254 -17.78 -14.22 -0.64
N GLY A 255 -17.53 -14.04 -1.94
CA GLY A 255 -18.52 -13.64 -2.94
C GLY A 255 -19.13 -12.27 -2.66
N LEU A 256 -18.31 -11.30 -2.22
CA LEU A 256 -18.72 -9.92 -1.95
C LEU A 256 -18.62 -9.07 -3.23
N PRO A 257 -19.30 -7.92 -3.30
CA PRO A 257 -19.11 -6.93 -4.36
C PRO A 257 -17.65 -6.49 -4.48
N GLU A 258 -17.22 -6.06 -5.67
CA GLU A 258 -15.83 -5.64 -5.92
C GLU A 258 -15.46 -4.36 -5.17
N ASN A 259 -16.41 -3.42 -5.05
CA ASN A 259 -16.28 -2.19 -4.29
C ASN A 259 -17.22 -2.22 -3.09
N ILE A 260 -16.91 -1.45 -2.05
CA ILE A 260 -17.78 -1.32 -0.88
C ILE A 260 -19.13 -0.69 -1.27
N SER A 261 -20.23 -1.26 -0.77
CA SER A 261 -21.56 -0.66 -0.94
C SER A 261 -21.70 0.62 -0.10
N ASP A 262 -22.48 1.59 -0.59
CA ASP A 262 -22.69 2.88 0.09
C ASP A 262 -23.29 2.70 1.49
N GLU A 263 -24.19 1.72 1.66
CA GLU A 263 -24.79 1.35 2.94
C GLU A 263 -23.74 0.88 3.95
N VAL A 264 -22.74 0.13 3.49
CA VAL A 264 -21.65 -0.36 4.35
C VAL A 264 -20.70 0.78 4.69
N HIS A 265 -20.36 1.64 3.73
CA HIS A 265 -19.54 2.82 3.98
C HIS A 265 -20.21 3.77 4.99
N PHE A 266 -21.52 4.00 4.85
CA PHE A 266 -22.29 4.80 5.79
C PHE A 266 -22.30 4.17 7.20
N ALA A 267 -22.47 2.84 7.29
CA ALA A 267 -22.43 2.15 8.57
C ALA A 267 -21.07 2.21 9.27
N ASP A 268 -19.96 2.18 8.53
CA ASP A 268 -18.61 2.42 9.07
C ASP A 268 -18.50 3.83 9.67
N LEU A 269 -19.00 4.86 8.98
CA LEU A 269 -19.02 6.23 9.52
C LEU A 269 -19.90 6.37 10.76
N VAL A 270 -21.08 5.73 10.78
CA VAL A 270 -21.94 5.68 11.98
C VAL A 270 -21.23 5.00 13.15
N MET A 271 -20.51 3.90 12.88
CA MET A 271 -19.68 3.25 13.89
C MET A 271 -18.56 4.15 14.39
N LEU A 272 -17.86 4.85 13.50
CA LEU A 272 -16.81 5.79 13.87
C LEU A 272 -17.34 6.93 14.75
N ALA A 273 -18.54 7.46 14.45
CA ALA A 273 -19.22 8.46 15.27
C ALA A 273 -19.60 7.91 16.66
N THR A 274 -20.12 6.68 16.73
CA THR A 274 -20.41 5.99 18.00
C THR A 274 -19.15 5.76 18.82
N GLU A 275 -18.07 5.30 18.19
CA GLU A 275 -16.78 5.07 18.84
C GLU A 275 -16.20 6.36 19.41
N LYS A 276 -16.22 7.45 18.61
CA LYS A 276 -15.77 8.76 19.06
C LYS A 276 -16.52 9.23 20.30
N ARG A 277 -17.85 9.04 20.32
CA ARG A 277 -18.72 9.40 21.45
C ARG A 277 -18.43 8.57 22.71
N ASP A 278 -18.32 7.25 22.57
CA ASP A 278 -18.30 6.33 23.71
C ASP A 278 -16.90 6.07 24.27
N LEU A 279 -15.86 6.19 23.43
CA LEU A 279 -14.46 5.98 23.82
C LEU A 279 -13.73 7.30 24.13
N ASP A 280 -14.46 8.42 24.16
CA ASP A 280 -13.99 9.77 24.46
C ASP A 280 -12.77 10.21 23.61
N ILE A 281 -12.84 9.92 22.31
CA ILE A 281 -11.71 10.13 21.39
C ILE A 281 -11.71 11.57 20.90
N ASP A 282 -10.61 12.29 21.16
CA ASP A 282 -10.39 13.65 20.65
C ASP A 282 -11.59 14.57 20.97
N ALA A 283 -11.93 14.61 22.26
CA ALA A 283 -13.09 15.29 22.80
C ALA A 283 -13.11 16.78 22.40
N GLY A 284 -14.24 17.24 21.87
CA GLY A 284 -14.43 18.63 21.45
C GLY A 284 -13.92 18.99 20.04
N SER A 285 -13.16 18.12 19.40
CA SER A 285 -12.72 18.31 18.01
C SER A 285 -13.82 17.92 17.02
N ASN A 286 -14.04 18.78 16.02
CA ASN A 286 -14.95 18.50 14.92
C ASN A 286 -14.25 17.68 13.82
N TRP A 287 -14.78 16.50 13.52
CA TRP A 287 -14.31 15.67 12.41
C TRP A 287 -15.25 15.89 11.23
N LEU A 288 -14.80 16.64 10.21
CA LEU A 288 -15.61 17.01 9.05
C LEU A 288 -16.29 15.82 8.35
N MET A 289 -15.63 14.66 8.35
CA MET A 289 -16.16 13.41 7.78
C MET A 289 -17.35 12.82 8.54
N LEU A 290 -17.61 13.28 9.77
CA LEU A 290 -18.73 12.87 10.61
C LEU A 290 -19.85 13.93 10.65
N GLU A 291 -19.71 15.03 9.90
CA GLU A 291 -20.72 16.07 9.86
C GLU A 291 -22.04 15.53 9.27
N GLY A 292 -23.12 15.59 10.04
CA GLY A 292 -24.42 15.04 9.66
C GLY A 292 -24.54 13.51 9.82
N ILE A 293 -23.49 12.82 10.29
CA ILE A 293 -23.53 11.38 10.57
C ILE A 293 -23.99 11.15 12.01
N PRO A 294 -25.11 10.43 12.24
CA PRO A 294 -25.56 10.14 13.60
C PRO A 294 -24.70 9.04 14.23
N ALA A 295 -24.54 9.10 15.56
CA ALA A 295 -24.08 7.95 16.32
C ALA A 295 -25.25 6.98 16.55
N SER A 296 -24.97 5.67 16.54
CA SER A 296 -25.91 4.61 16.88
C SER A 296 -26.45 4.72 18.32
N ASP A 297 -27.63 4.14 18.56
CA ASP A 297 -28.33 4.15 19.86
C ASP A 297 -27.67 3.25 20.91
N PHE A 298 -26.89 2.24 20.50
CA PHE A 298 -26.18 1.39 21.46
C PHE A 298 -24.88 2.04 21.95
N ALA A 299 -24.43 1.60 23.12
CA ALA A 299 -23.15 2.02 23.70
C ALA A 299 -22.05 0.97 23.45
N VAL A 300 -20.87 1.44 23.07
CA VAL A 300 -19.68 0.58 22.93
C VAL A 300 -19.13 0.23 24.30
N THR A 301 -19.16 -1.06 24.63
CA THR A 301 -18.40 -1.63 25.77
C THR A 301 -17.24 -2.44 25.22
N PRO A 302 -15.98 -2.02 25.42
CA PRO A 302 -14.82 -2.73 24.88
C PRO A 302 -14.74 -4.19 25.33
N LEU A 303 -14.46 -5.08 24.38
CA LEU A 303 -14.31 -6.52 24.61
C LEU A 303 -12.85 -6.94 24.61
N THR A 304 -12.54 -8.01 25.34
CA THR A 304 -11.23 -8.67 25.19
C THR A 304 -11.07 -9.26 23.79
N PRO A 305 -9.83 -9.41 23.27
CA PRO A 305 -9.58 -10.05 21.97
C PRO A 305 -10.28 -11.40 21.80
N ARG A 306 -10.29 -12.22 22.86
CA ARG A 306 -10.95 -13.53 22.83
C ARG A 306 -12.46 -13.43 22.67
N GLN A 307 -13.09 -12.48 23.35
CA GLN A 307 -14.53 -12.22 23.23
C GLN A 307 -14.87 -11.67 21.84
N ALA A 308 -14.11 -10.69 21.34
CA ALA A 308 -14.29 -10.11 20.02
C ALA A 308 -14.14 -11.17 18.90
N LYS A 309 -13.10 -12.02 18.97
CA LYS A 309 -12.92 -13.15 18.03
C LYS A 309 -14.13 -14.10 18.03
N SER A 310 -14.60 -14.49 19.21
CA SER A 310 -15.74 -15.40 19.36
C SER A 310 -17.02 -14.79 18.76
N LEU A 311 -17.25 -13.50 19.03
CA LEU A 311 -18.39 -12.76 18.53
C LEU A 311 -18.35 -12.62 17.00
N PHE A 312 -17.19 -12.26 16.44
CA PHE A 312 -16.95 -12.15 15.00
C PHE A 312 -17.21 -13.48 14.28
N LEU A 313 -16.63 -14.59 14.77
CA LEU A 313 -16.83 -15.91 14.17
C LEU A 313 -18.29 -16.37 14.27
N ARG A 314 -18.98 -16.06 15.37
CA ARG A 314 -20.41 -16.36 15.50
C ARG A 314 -21.22 -15.62 14.43
N ARG A 315 -21.04 -14.29 14.35
CA ARG A 315 -21.74 -13.43 13.39
C ARG A 315 -21.45 -13.83 11.94
N PHE A 316 -20.19 -14.17 11.63
CA PHE A 316 -19.83 -14.69 10.32
C PHE A 316 -20.60 -15.99 9.99
N ASN A 317 -20.65 -16.93 10.93
CA ASN A 317 -21.32 -18.21 10.69
C ASN A 317 -22.84 -18.07 10.53
N GLU A 318 -23.46 -17.10 11.19
CA GLU A 318 -24.88 -16.75 10.98
C GLU A 318 -25.09 -16.28 9.54
N LEU A 319 -24.38 -15.22 9.15
CA LEU A 319 -24.56 -14.56 7.85
C LEU A 319 -24.12 -15.41 6.66
N TYR A 320 -23.02 -16.17 6.81
CA TYR A 320 -22.46 -16.95 5.71
C TYR A 320 -23.23 -18.25 5.44
N LYS A 321 -23.92 -18.80 6.46
CA LYS A 321 -24.84 -19.94 6.25
C LYS A 321 -26.09 -19.51 5.50
N GLU A 322 -26.69 -18.39 5.89
CA GLU A 322 -27.88 -17.82 5.23
C GLU A 322 -27.63 -17.51 3.75
N LYS A 323 -26.42 -17.08 3.39
CA LYS A 323 -26.04 -16.83 1.99
C LYS A 323 -25.87 -18.11 1.15
N LYS A 324 -25.60 -19.25 1.78
CA LYS A 324 -25.39 -20.54 1.09
C LYS A 324 -26.64 -21.43 1.04
N GLY A 325 -27.61 -21.18 1.90
CA GLY A 325 -28.91 -21.86 1.91
C GLY A 325 -29.88 -21.24 0.93
#